data_AF-A0A286RYN1-F1
#
_entry.id   AF-A0A286RYN1-F1
#
_cell.length_a   1.000
_cell.length_b   1.000
_cell.length_c   1.000
_cell.angle_alpha   90.00
_cell.angle_beta   90.00
_cell.angle_gamma   90.00
#
_symmetry.space_group_name_H-M   'P 1'
#
loop_
_entity.id
_entity.type
_entity.pdbx_description
1 polymer ?
#
loop_
_entity_poly.entity_id
_entity_poly.type
_entity_poly.pdbx_seq_one_letter_code
_entity_poly.pdbx_strand_id
1 'polypeptide(L)' 'HTSYGTLLGLVLAEAKPERAQELAKRAWEFGQSRVICGA' A
#
# COMPACT_ATOMS: atom_id res chain seq x y z
N HIS A 1 7.57 -8.45 -1.48
CA HIS A 1 6.61 -7.86 -0.53
C HIS A 1 5.91 -6.61 -1.08
N THR A 2 6.63 -5.61 -1.57
CA THR A 2 6.05 -4.33 -2.03
C THR A 2 4.98 -4.49 -3.11
N SER A 3 5.20 -5.30 -4.15
CA SER A 3 4.22 -5.50 -5.23
C SER A 3 2.86 -6.01 -4.71
N TYR A 4 2.87 -6.92 -3.74
CA TYR A 4 1.64 -7.40 -3.10
C TYR A 4 0.96 -6.31 -2.27
N GLY A 5 1.73 -5.54 -1.49
CA GLY A 5 1.20 -4.39 -0.74
C GLY A 5 0.58 -3.32 -1.63
N THR A 6 1.18 -3.05 -2.79
CA THR A 6 0.63 -2.15 -3.80
C THR A 6 -0.66 -2.70 -4.41
N LEU A 7 -0.68 -3.96 -4.84
CA LEU A 7 -1.88 -4.61 -5.38
C LEU A 7 -3.04 -4.52 -4.39
N LEU A 8 -2.79 -4.89 -3.13
CA LEU A 8 -3.82 -4.84 -2.09
C LEU A 8 -4.30 -3.40 -1.84
N GLY A 9 -3.40 -2.42 -1.82
CA GLY A 9 -3.77 -1.00 -1.69
C GLY A 9 -4.69 -0.52 -2.82
N LEU A 10 -4.43 -0.93 -4.06
CA LEU A 10 -5.27 -0.58 -5.22
C LEU A 10 -6.64 -1.25 -5.14
N VAL A 11 -6.70 -2.56 -4.90
CA VAL A 11 -7.98 -3.30 -4.80
C VAL A 11 -8.84 -2.76 -3.65
N LEU A 12 -8.24 -2.43 -2.51
CA LEU A 12 -8.96 -1.82 -1.40
C LEU A 12 -9.41 -0.39 -1.70
N ALA A 13 -8.64 0.37 -2.47
CA ALA A 13 -9.02 1.71 -2.90
C ALA A 13 -10.18 1.68 -3.90
N GLU A 14 -10.23 0.69 -4.79
CA GLU A 14 -11.40 0.44 -5.64
C GLU A 14 -12.62 0.01 -4.80
N ALA A 15 -12.42 -0.85 -3.80
CA ALA A 15 -13.50 -1.31 -2.93
C ALA A 15 -14.05 -0.23 -1.99
N LYS A 16 -13.21 0.75 -1.60
CA LYS A 16 -13.57 1.84 -0.69
C LYS A 16 -12.95 3.18 -1.13
N PRO A 17 -13.49 3.81 -2.20
CA PRO A 17 -12.88 4.98 -2.84
C PRO A 17 -12.75 6.21 -1.92
N GLU A 18 -13.64 6.36 -0.95
CA GLU A 18 -13.58 7.45 0.03
C GLU A 18 -12.36 7.36 0.97
N ARG A 19 -11.62 6.24 0.94
CA ARG A 19 -10.36 6.04 1.68
C ARG A 19 -9.15 5.87 0.76
N ALA A 20 -9.28 6.15 -0.54
CA ALA A 20 -8.24 5.86 -1.52
C ALA A 20 -6.91 6.57 -1.19
N GLN A 21 -6.95 7.79 -0.66
CA GLN A 21 -5.75 8.54 -0.30
C GLN A 21 -4.99 7.89 0.87
N GLU A 22 -5.70 7.49 1.92
CA GLU A 22 -5.11 6.80 3.08
C GLU A 22 -4.54 5.43 2.68
N LEU A 23 -5.27 4.70 1.82
CA LEU A 23 -4.85 3.38 1.34
C LEU A 23 -3.62 3.47 0.43
N ALA A 24 -3.57 4.46 -0.47
CA ALA A 24 -2.40 4.73 -1.31
C ALA A 24 -1.17 5.10 -0.46
N LYS A 25 -1.35 5.99 0.54
CA LYS A 25 -0.30 6.34 1.49
C LYS A 25 0.21 5.11 2.24
N ARG A 26 -0.70 4.24 2.72
CA ARG A 26 -0.33 3.05 3.46
C ARG A 26 0.45 2.05 2.59
N ALA A 27 0.05 1.86 1.34
CA ALA A 27 0.77 1.00 0.39
C ALA A 27 2.20 1.49 0.14
N TRP A 28 2.38 2.82 0.00
CA TRP A 28 3.70 3.43 -0.13
C TRP A 28 4.58 3.21 1.11
N GLU A 29 4.05 3.52 2.30
CA GLU A 29 4.76 3.33 3.57
C GLU A 29 5.16 1.87 3.82
N PHE A 30 4.33 0.91 3.38
CA PHE A 30 4.68 -0.50 3.44
C PHE A 30 5.91 -0.82 2.60
N GLY A 31 6.02 -0.25 1.39
CA GLY A 31 7.22 -0.36 0.56
C GLY A 31 8.46 0.22 1.25
N GLN A 32 8.35 1.41 1.84
CA GLN A 32 9.46 2.04 2.59
C GLN A 32 9.86 1.21 3.82
N SER A 33 8.90 0.55 4.47
CA SER A 33 9.18 -0.38 5.57
C SER A 33 10.08 -1.53 5.13
N ARG A 34 9.97 -2.00 3.88
CA ARG A 34 10.84 -3.08 3.35
C ARG A 34 12.26 -2.60 3.11
N VAL A 35 12.43 -1.34 2.71
CA VAL A 35 13.76 -0.71 2.59
C VAL A 35 14.45 -0.68 3.96
N ILE A 36 13.74 -0.22 4.99
CA ILE A 36 14.26 -0.17 6.37
C ILE A 36 14.55 -1.58 6.90
N CYS A 37 13.65 -2.53 6.65
CA CYS A 37 13.79 -3.91 7.09
C CYS A 37 14.95 -4.65 6.40
N GLY A 38 15.32 -4.25 5.18
CA GLY A 38 16.31 -4.94 4.36
C GLY A 38 15.83 -6.29 3.77
N ALA A 39 14.51 -6.56 3.76
CA ALA A 39 13.90 -7.82 3.30
C ALA A 39 12.45 -7.68 2.76
#